data_AF-A0A323VGL7-F1
#
_entry.id   AF-A0A323VGL7-F1
#
_cell.length_a   1.000
_cell.length_b   1.000
_cell.length_c   1.000
_cell.angle_alpha   90.00
_cell.angle_beta   90.00
_cell.angle_gamma   90.00
#
_symmetry.space_group_name_H-M   'P 1'
#
loop_
_entity.id
_entity.type
_entity.pdbx_description
1 polymer ?
#
loop_
_entity_poly.entity_id
_entity_poly.type
_entity_poly.pdbx_seq_one_letter_code
_entity_poly.pdbx_strand_id
1 'polypeptide(L)'
;MCLRVSGDRSSATLLAVISENTSSGGDPGSSATRWVLARVTGPSMSPTVRHGDRLLVRRVAGGDGVRPGDVVLARFPSRPELLVVKRVVRSVPGGHWVQGDNPVVADDSRAFGPAVVVGRVVGRLWPRPGRLPAAP
;
A
#
# COMPACT_ATOMS: atom_id res chain seq x y z
N MET A 1 -17.12 -30.05 -13.63
CA MET A 1 -17.32 -29.34 -12.36
C MET A 1 -16.23 -29.79 -11.41
N CYS A 2 -15.09 -29.09 -11.37
CA CYS A 2 -13.95 -29.48 -10.55
C CYS A 2 -13.59 -28.30 -9.65
N LEU A 3 -14.01 -28.39 -8.39
CA LEU A 3 -13.61 -27.50 -7.32
C LEU A 3 -12.18 -27.88 -6.94
N ARG A 4 -11.21 -26.98 -7.14
CA ARG A 4 -9.86 -27.15 -6.61
C ARG A 4 -9.57 -26.03 -5.62
N VAL A 5 -9.91 -26.29 -4.36
CA VAL A 5 -9.32 -25.62 -3.21
C VAL A 5 -8.16 -26.50 -2.75
N SER A 6 -6.93 -26.00 -2.86
CA SER A 6 -5.80 -26.47 -2.05
C SER A 6 -4.62 -25.52 -2.17
N GLY A 7 -4.23 -24.96 -1.02
CA GLY A 7 -3.12 -24.04 -0.86
C GLY A 7 -3.18 -23.32 0.49
N ASP A 8 -3.32 -24.09 1.57
CA ASP A 8 -3.14 -23.61 2.94
C ASP A 8 -1.64 -23.45 3.24
N ARG A 9 -1.29 -22.43 4.04
CA ARG A 9 0.03 -21.82 4.36
C ARG A 9 0.50 -20.69 3.44
N SER A 10 0.18 -19.43 3.79
CA SER A 10 1.15 -18.32 3.89
C SER A 10 0.47 -16.97 4.18
N SER A 11 0.65 -16.50 5.41
CA SER A 11 0.41 -15.16 5.99
C SER A 11 -0.05 -14.01 5.08
N ALA A 12 -1.25 -13.49 5.40
CA ALA A 12 -1.65 -12.08 5.36
C ALA A 12 -1.38 -11.28 4.07
N THR A 13 -1.40 -11.92 2.90
CA THR A 13 -1.28 -11.21 1.63
C THR A 13 -2.52 -10.39 1.36
N LEU A 14 -2.31 -9.11 1.09
CA LEU A 14 -3.33 -8.11 1.26
C LEU A 14 -3.54 -7.29 0.01
N LEU A 15 -4.62 -7.57 -0.71
CA LEU A 15 -5.02 -6.73 -1.83
C LEU A 15 -5.47 -5.36 -1.32
N ALA A 16 -4.71 -4.32 -1.67
CA ALA A 16 -5.31 -3.01 -1.87
C ALA A 16 -6.18 -3.08 -3.13
N VAL A 17 -7.51 -3.08 -2.96
CA VAL A 17 -8.41 -2.87 -4.09
C VAL A 17 -8.33 -1.39 -4.45
N ILE A 18 -7.72 -1.10 -5.59
CA ILE A 18 -7.73 0.22 -6.21
C ILE A 18 -9.06 0.37 -6.95
N SER A 19 -9.90 1.33 -6.56
CA SER A 19 -10.90 1.86 -7.48
C SER A 19 -10.25 3.01 -8.24
N GLU A 20 -9.94 2.78 -9.51
CA GLU A 20 -9.62 3.87 -10.42
C GLU A 20 -10.94 4.51 -10.83
N ASN A 21 -11.11 5.81 -10.58
CA ASN A 21 -12.12 6.58 -11.29
C ASN A 21 -11.61 6.81 -12.71
N THR A 22 -11.59 5.77 -13.54
CA THR A 22 -11.37 5.89 -14.98
C THR A 22 -12.75 5.95 -15.63
N SER A 23 -13.21 7.17 -15.93
CA SER A 23 -14.21 7.36 -16.97
C SER A 23 -13.62 6.81 -18.27
N SER A 24 -14.18 5.70 -18.74
CA SER A 24 -13.86 5.08 -20.03
C SER A 24 -14.20 6.04 -21.18
N GLY A 25 -13.16 6.49 -21.90
CA GLY A 25 -13.21 7.33 -23.10
C GLY A 25 -11.79 7.82 -23.40
N GLY A 26 -11.31 7.64 -24.64
CA GLY A 26 -9.88 7.63 -24.99
C GLY A 26 -9.14 8.98 -24.96
N ASP A 27 -7.81 8.90 -24.83
CA ASP A 27 -6.83 9.85 -25.39
C ASP A 27 -5.38 9.38 -25.13
N PRO A 28 -4.47 9.34 -26.12
CA PRO A 28 -3.03 9.15 -25.94
C PRO A 28 -2.39 10.44 -25.39
N GLY A 29 -2.83 10.82 -24.19
CA GLY A 29 -2.39 11.96 -23.40
C GLY A 29 -2.95 11.93 -21.98
N SER A 30 -3.47 10.75 -21.55
CA SER A 30 -4.16 10.56 -20.28
C SER A 30 -3.25 10.91 -19.11
N SER A 31 -3.45 12.10 -18.54
CA SER A 31 -2.99 12.47 -17.21
C SER A 31 -3.65 11.53 -16.20
N ALA A 32 -3.08 10.34 -16.04
CA ALA A 32 -3.45 9.42 -14.97
C ALA A 32 -3.54 10.22 -13.69
N THR A 33 -4.73 10.25 -13.09
CA THR A 33 -5.02 11.12 -11.96
C THR A 33 -3.94 10.94 -10.90
N ARG A 34 -3.39 12.04 -10.40
CA ARG A 34 -2.35 12.04 -9.35
C ARG A 34 -2.82 11.33 -8.07
N TRP A 35 -4.11 11.02 -7.96
CA TRP A 35 -4.76 10.47 -6.77
C TRP A 35 -5.24 9.04 -7.00
N VAL A 36 -5.10 8.22 -5.96
CA VAL A 36 -5.57 6.84 -5.90
C VAL A 36 -6.35 6.66 -4.61
N LEU A 37 -7.49 5.98 -4.70
CA LEU A 37 -8.22 5.50 -3.53
C LEU A 37 -7.82 4.06 -3.24
N ALA A 38 -7.27 3.80 -2.05
CA ALA A 38 -6.91 2.47 -1.62
C ALA A 38 -7.83 2.01 -0.48
N ARG A 39 -8.43 0.82 -0.63
CA ARG A 39 -9.10 0.15 0.48
C ARG A 39 -8.10 -0.75 1.21
N VAL A 40 -8.00 -0.56 2.53
CA VAL A 40 -7.13 -1.37 3.37
C VAL A 40 -7.82 -2.68 3.66
N THR A 41 -7.11 -3.76 3.40
CA THR A 41 -7.49 -5.10 3.83
C THR A 41 -6.56 -5.50 5.01
N GLY A 42 -6.97 -6.39 5.91
CA GLY A 42 -6.05 -7.02 6.89
C GLY A 42 -5.39 -6.11 7.93
N PRO A 43 -4.50 -6.68 8.78
CA PRO A 43 -4.12 -6.04 10.04
C PRO A 43 -2.70 -5.46 10.07
N SER A 44 -1.95 -5.46 8.96
CA SER A 44 -0.51 -5.16 9.00
C SER A 44 -0.15 -3.72 9.40
N MET A 45 -1.07 -2.78 9.22
CA MET A 45 -0.92 -1.37 9.62
C MET A 45 -1.69 -1.01 10.89
N SER A 46 -2.26 -2.00 11.59
CA SER A 46 -2.91 -1.76 12.88
C SER A 46 -1.87 -1.37 13.93
N PRO A 47 -2.10 -0.35 14.78
CA PRO A 47 -3.36 0.37 14.99
C PRO A 47 -3.60 1.59 14.09
N THR A 48 -2.59 2.07 13.37
CA THR A 48 -2.62 3.29 12.53
C THR A 48 -3.70 3.25 11.46
N VAL A 49 -3.85 2.11 10.80
CA VAL A 49 -4.84 1.86 9.76
C VAL A 49 -5.43 0.46 9.98
N ARG A 50 -6.75 0.36 9.85
CA ARG A 50 -7.52 -0.85 10.11
C ARG A 50 -8.11 -1.38 8.82
N HIS A 51 -8.42 -2.67 8.82
CA HIS A 51 -9.20 -3.31 7.78
C HIS A 51 -10.48 -2.51 7.50
N GLY A 52 -10.78 -2.28 6.22
CA GLY A 52 -11.94 -1.52 5.76
C GLY A 52 -11.70 -0.01 5.60
N ASP A 53 -10.59 0.53 6.12
CA ASP A 53 -10.27 1.95 5.93
C ASP A 53 -10.10 2.29 4.46
N ARG A 54 -10.54 3.49 4.07
CA ARG A 54 -10.31 4.06 2.73
C ARG A 54 -9.28 5.16 2.84
N LEU A 55 -8.19 5.02 2.09
CA LEU A 55 -7.05 5.92 2.13
C LEU A 55 -6.95 6.72 0.83
N LEU A 56 -6.71 8.02 0.97
CA LEU A 56 -6.34 8.87 -0.16
C LEU A 56 -4.82 8.77 -0.34
N VAL A 57 -4.41 8.38 -1.55
CA VAL A 57 -3.00 8.18 -1.91
C VAL A 57 -2.65 9.14 -3.03
N ARG A 58 -1.56 9.88 -2.86
CA ARG A 58 -0.96 10.71 -3.91
C ARG A 58 0.13 9.90 -4.61
N ARG A 59 -0.03 9.63 -5.91
CA ARG A 59 1.01 9.02 -6.74
C ARG A 59 2.27 9.88 -6.70
N VAL A 60 3.42 9.22 -6.55
CA VAL A 60 4.75 9.85 -6.58
C VAL A 60 5.63 9.10 -7.58
N ALA A 61 6.35 9.83 -8.42
CA ALA A 61 7.33 9.22 -9.32
C ALA A 61 8.55 8.81 -8.48
N GLY A 62 9.02 7.58 -8.63
CA GLY A 62 10.28 7.12 -8.02
C GLY A 62 10.39 7.19 -6.49
N GLY A 63 9.30 7.41 -5.76
CA GLY A 63 9.35 7.66 -4.31
C GLY A 63 9.75 9.10 -3.92
N ASP A 64 9.71 10.04 -4.86
CA ASP A 64 10.10 11.42 -4.60
C ASP A 64 9.30 12.07 -3.47
N GLY A 65 10.02 12.72 -2.55
CA GLY A 65 9.45 13.40 -1.40
C GLY A 65 8.90 12.48 -0.31
N VAL A 66 9.13 11.17 -0.40
CA VAL A 66 8.82 10.21 0.67
C VAL A 66 9.90 10.28 1.75
N ARG A 67 9.47 10.21 3.01
CA ARG A 67 10.33 10.31 4.20
C ARG A 67 10.08 9.14 5.16
N PRO A 68 11.06 8.80 6.02
CA PRO A 68 10.82 7.94 7.17
C PRO A 68 9.57 8.38 7.95
N GLY A 69 8.75 7.40 8.35
CA GLY A 69 7.48 7.62 9.03
C GLY A 69 6.27 7.76 8.08
N ASP A 70 6.47 8.00 6.78
CA ASP A 70 5.35 8.06 5.84
C ASP A 70 4.68 6.70 5.65
N VAL A 71 3.35 6.70 5.59
CA VAL A 71 2.58 5.54 5.14
C VAL A 71 2.47 5.60 3.62
N VAL A 72 2.79 4.50 2.95
CA VAL A 72 2.91 4.42 1.49
C VAL A 72 2.13 3.25 0.94
N LEU A 73 1.63 3.42 -0.28
CA LEU A 73 1.25 2.33 -1.17
C LEU A 73 2.52 1.93 -1.93
N ALA A 74 2.93 0.68 -1.81
CA ALA A 74 4.15 0.17 -2.40
C ALA A 74 3.94 -1.23 -2.99
N ARG A 75 4.91 -1.69 -3.78
CA ARG A 75 4.99 -3.07 -4.27
C ARG A 75 6.38 -3.63 -4.01
N PHE A 76 6.46 -4.93 -3.77
CA PHE A 76 7.75 -5.62 -3.69
C PHE A 76 8.12 -6.15 -5.07
N PRO A 77 9.39 -6.02 -5.52
CA PRO A 77 9.83 -6.60 -6.79
C PRO A 77 9.62 -8.11 -6.89
N SER A 78 9.65 -8.82 -5.75
CA SER A 78 9.39 -10.27 -5.67
C SER A 78 7.91 -10.65 -5.81
N ARG A 79 6.98 -9.68 -5.71
CA ARG A 79 5.52 -9.84 -5.83
C ARG A 79 4.92 -8.62 -6.54
N PRO A 80 5.24 -8.41 -7.83
CA PRO A 80 4.91 -7.17 -8.55
C PRO A 80 3.41 -6.93 -8.70
N GLU A 81 2.59 -7.97 -8.67
CA GLU A 81 1.13 -7.94 -8.73
C GLU A 81 0.47 -7.46 -7.42
N LEU A 82 1.22 -7.44 -6.31
CA LEU A 82 0.68 -7.13 -5.00
C LEU A 82 1.03 -5.70 -4.57
N LEU A 83 0.00 -4.91 -4.29
CA LEU A 83 0.13 -3.61 -3.65
C LEU A 83 -0.12 -3.70 -2.16
N VAL A 84 0.84 -3.19 -1.39
CA VAL A 84 0.81 -3.20 0.07
C VAL A 84 0.79 -1.78 0.62
N VAL A 85 0.10 -1.61 1.75
CA VAL A 85 0.19 -0.38 2.55
C VAL A 85 1.13 -0.66 3.72
N LYS A 86 2.23 0.10 3.79
CA LYS A 86 3.28 -0.05 4.81
C LYS A 86 3.81 1.31 5.26
N ARG A 87 4.55 1.35 6.36
CA ARG A 87 5.28 2.54 6.81
C ARG A 87 6.73 2.50 6.36
N VAL A 88 7.24 3.61 5.85
CA VAL A 88 8.63 3.77 5.47
C VAL A 88 9.49 3.90 6.73
N VAL A 89 10.49 3.05 6.86
CA VAL A 89 11.49 3.14 7.93
C VAL A 89 12.69 3.95 7.46
N ARG A 90 13.16 3.70 6.23
CA ARG A 90 14.31 4.40 5.62
C ARG A 90 14.33 4.21 4.11
N SER A 91 15.00 5.13 3.41
CA SER A 91 15.36 4.94 2.00
C SER A 91 16.56 4.01 1.88
N VAL A 92 16.59 3.21 0.82
CA VAL A 92 17.66 2.23 0.52
C VAL A 92 17.92 2.20 -0.99
N PRO A 93 19.08 1.69 -1.45
CA PRO A 93 19.27 1.44 -2.88
C PRO A 93 18.13 0.58 -3.44
N GLY A 94 17.55 1.02 -4.56
CA GLY A 94 16.42 0.33 -5.21
C GLY A 94 15.03 0.63 -4.64
N GLY A 95 14.90 1.48 -3.61
CA GLY A 95 13.59 1.94 -3.12
C GLY A 95 13.56 2.29 -1.64
N HIS A 96 12.62 1.71 -0.90
CA HIS A 96 12.43 1.99 0.52
C HIS A 96 12.32 0.71 1.33
N TRP A 97 12.91 0.73 2.53
CA TRP A 97 12.66 -0.29 3.53
C TRP A 97 11.35 0.05 4.24
N VAL A 98 10.35 -0.82 4.12
CA VAL A 98 9.00 -0.60 4.64
C VAL A 98 8.63 -1.69 5.64
N GLN A 99 7.92 -1.31 6.70
CA GLN A 99 7.45 -2.23 7.73
C GLN A 99 5.97 -1.99 8.04
N GLY A 100 5.29 -3.04 8.49
CA GLY A 100 3.95 -2.90 9.06
C GLY A 100 4.03 -2.36 10.49
N ASP A 101 3.04 -1.58 10.90
CA ASP A 101 2.92 -1.10 12.28
C ASP A 101 2.48 -2.23 13.25
N ASN A 102 1.96 -3.34 12.71
CA ASN A 102 1.64 -4.53 13.50
C ASN A 102 2.82 -5.51 13.49
N PRO A 103 3.55 -5.69 14.61
CA PRO A 103 4.75 -6.52 14.65
C PRO A 103 4.48 -8.02 14.44
N VAL A 104 3.24 -8.46 14.66
CA VAL A 104 2.82 -9.86 14.50
C VAL A 104 2.69 -10.26 13.03
N VAL A 105 2.59 -9.29 12.11
CA VAL A 105 2.46 -9.55 10.67
C VAL A 105 3.77 -9.27 9.95
N ALA A 106 4.52 -10.33 9.64
CA ALA A 106 5.83 -10.24 9.00
C ALA A 106 5.77 -10.23 7.45
N ASP A 107 4.79 -9.53 6.87
CA ASP A 107 4.65 -9.37 5.41
C ASP A 107 5.24 -8.02 4.98
N ASP A 108 6.55 -7.83 5.15
CA ASP A 108 7.22 -6.55 4.92
C ASP A 108 8.67 -6.69 4.43
N SER A 109 9.45 -5.60 4.43
CA SER A 109 10.83 -5.63 3.90
C SER A 109 11.76 -6.62 4.61
N ARG A 110 11.46 -7.06 5.83
CA ARG A 110 12.22 -8.12 6.50
C ARG A 110 12.15 -9.46 5.74
N ALA A 111 11.04 -9.70 5.04
CA ALA A 111 10.81 -10.92 4.26
C ALA A 111 11.09 -10.75 2.76
N PHE A 112 10.80 -9.56 2.19
CA PHE A 112 10.83 -9.34 0.73
C PHE A 112 11.87 -8.32 0.26
N GLY A 113 12.62 -7.72 1.18
CA GLY A 113 13.61 -6.69 0.85
C GLY A 113 12.99 -5.32 0.50
N PRO A 114 13.70 -4.46 -0.23
CA PRO A 114 13.24 -3.13 -0.58
C PRO A 114 11.93 -3.12 -1.38
N ALA A 115 11.05 -2.17 -1.08
CA ALA A 115 9.81 -1.93 -1.82
C ALA A 115 9.93 -0.70 -2.73
N VAL A 116 9.28 -0.77 -3.88
CA VAL A 116 9.11 0.37 -4.79
C VAL A 116 7.83 1.10 -4.41
N VAL A 117 7.96 2.38 -4.04
CA VAL A 117 6.82 3.21 -3.66
C VAL A 117 6.03 3.66 -4.89
N VAL A 118 4.73 3.44 -4.86
CA VAL A 118 3.77 3.87 -5.89
C VAL A 118 3.15 5.21 -5.52
N GLY A 119 2.88 5.43 -4.24
CA GLY A 119 2.24 6.64 -3.76
C GLY A 119 2.35 6.82 -2.25
N ARG A 120 2.26 8.07 -1.80
CA ARG A 120 2.21 8.43 -0.38
C ARG A 120 0.76 8.56 0.06
N VAL A 121 0.40 7.93 1.17
CA VAL A 121 -0.91 8.13 1.81
C VAL A 121 -0.94 9.51 2.43
N VAL A 122 -1.92 10.33 2.05
CA VAL A 122 -2.08 11.70 2.57
C VAL A 122 -3.07 11.77 3.74
N GLY A 123 -3.96 10.79 3.87
CA GLY A 123 -4.93 10.72 4.95
C GLY A 123 -5.92 9.57 4.78
N ARG A 124 -6.71 9.35 5.83
CA ARG A 124 -7.88 8.49 5.82
C ARG A 124 -9.08 9.31 5.32
N LEU A 125 -9.87 8.74 4.42
CA LEU A 125 -11.13 9.31 3.95
C LEU A 125 -12.34 8.74 4.68
N TRP A 126 -12.29 7.47 5.11
CA TRP A 126 -13.40 6.80 5.79
C TRP A 126 -12.85 5.67 6.70
N PRO A 127 -13.47 5.37 7.86
CA PRO A 127 -14.70 5.96 8.43
C PRO A 127 -14.48 7.25 9.21
N ARG A 128 -13.23 7.57 9.58
CA ARG A 128 -12.86 8.77 10.34
C ARG A 128 -11.90 9.60 9.50
N PRO A 129 -12.40 10.58 8.72
CA PRO A 129 -11.54 11.39 7.87
C PRO A 129 -10.49 12.13 8.70
N GLY A 130 -9.25 12.17 8.22
CA GLY A 130 -8.18 12.86 8.92
C GLY A 130 -6.79 12.40 8.53
N ARG A 131 -5.78 13.05 9.11
CA ARG A 131 -4.39 12.62 8.98
C ARG A 131 -4.19 11.30 9.72
N LEU A 132 -3.30 10.46 9.21
CA LEU A 132 -2.88 9.27 9.93
C LEU A 132 -1.99 9.69 11.11
N PRO A 133 -2.06 8.99 12.26
CA PRO A 133 -1.17 9.25 13.37
C PRO A 133 0.28 8.96 13.01
N ALA A 134 1.20 9.48 13.83
CA ALA A 134 2.60 9.09 13.79
C ALA A 134 2.78 7.58 14.03
N ALA A 135 4.00 7.07 13.87
CA ALA A 135 4.31 5.69 14.20
C ALA A 135 3.95 5.40 15.68
N PRO A 136 3.37 4.24 15.99
CA PRO A 136 3.06 3.82 17.35
C PRO A 136 4.32 3.52 18.17
#